data_AF-A0A5R8Q8E7-F1
#
_entry.id   AF-A0A5R8Q8E7-F1
#
_cell.length_a   1.000
_cell.length_b   1.000
_cell.length_c   1.000
_cell.angle_alpha   90.00
_cell.angle_beta   90.00
_cell.angle_gamma   90.00
#
_symmetry.space_group_name_H-M   'P 1'
#
loop_
_entity.id
_entity.type
_entity.pdbx_description
1 polymer ?
#
loop_
_entity_poly.entity_id
_entity_poly.type
_entity_poly.pdbx_seq_one_letter_code
_entity_poly.pdbx_strand_id
1 'polypeptide(L)'
;MASPKARAAQVKKTPTRKTHRPSTAQKTAVAAGPLAAILIGKRGLVQLDGVATAFGMSKGQLAETIGLSRESLYKRARLEGPKTQSRLKEMLEIVSRISDWAGGKEQAMAWYRAQPIPAFGGRTAEALVKDGQAGALRDYLDHIALGGFA
;
A
#
# COMPACT_ATOMS: atom_id res chain seq x y z
N MET A 1 40.39 -59.57 28.06
CA MET A 1 39.85 -58.21 28.25
C MET A 1 39.26 -57.76 26.93
N ALA A 2 37.96 -57.50 26.90
CA ALA A 2 37.18 -57.36 25.67
C ALA A 2 37.37 -55.98 25.01
N SER A 3 37.65 -55.98 23.71
CA SER A 3 37.60 -54.78 22.85
C SER A 3 36.15 -54.44 22.45
N PRO A 4 35.79 -53.15 22.33
CA PRO A 4 34.53 -52.75 21.71
C PRO A 4 34.66 -52.46 20.20
N LYS A 5 33.89 -53.25 19.43
CA LYS A 5 32.89 -52.90 18.39
C LYS A 5 33.11 -51.69 17.45
N ALA A 6 33.43 -52.03 16.18
CA ALA A 6 32.78 -51.70 14.90
C ALA A 6 32.23 -50.29 14.58
N ARG A 7 32.49 -49.79 13.35
CA ARG A 7 31.51 -49.84 12.22
C ARG A 7 32.11 -49.37 10.87
N ALA A 8 31.85 -50.16 9.83
CA ALA A 8 32.03 -49.90 8.40
C ALA A 8 30.90 -48.97 7.86
N ALA A 9 30.77 -48.46 6.64
CA ALA A 9 31.44 -48.61 5.35
C ALA A 9 30.83 -47.55 4.39
N GLN A 10 31.62 -47.24 3.34
CA GLN A 10 31.25 -46.97 1.94
C GLN A 10 30.51 -45.70 1.47
N VAL A 11 31.33 -44.94 0.76
CA VAL A 11 31.13 -44.08 -0.43
C VAL A 11 30.38 -44.76 -1.58
N LYS A 12 29.42 -44.05 -2.22
CA LYS A 12 29.04 -44.26 -3.65
C LYS A 12 28.61 -42.95 -4.36
N LYS A 13 29.48 -42.48 -5.26
CA LYS A 13 29.32 -41.95 -6.65
C LYS A 13 28.14 -41.00 -7.04
N THR A 14 28.52 -39.82 -7.56
CA THR A 14 27.79 -38.88 -8.46
C THR A 14 27.40 -39.55 -9.80
N PRO A 15 26.39 -39.08 -10.59
CA PRO A 15 26.41 -37.78 -11.30
C PRO A 15 25.02 -37.12 -11.57
N THR A 16 24.96 -35.82 -11.88
CA THR A 16 24.36 -35.24 -13.12
C THR A 16 24.12 -33.73 -13.02
N ARG A 17 24.63 -33.05 -14.04
CA ARG A 17 24.51 -31.63 -14.40
C ARG A 17 23.14 -31.36 -14.99
N LYS A 18 22.45 -30.31 -14.52
CA LYS A 18 21.65 -29.34 -15.30
C LYS A 18 20.76 -28.50 -14.36
N THR A 19 21.00 -27.20 -14.29
CA THR A 19 19.92 -26.20 -14.16
C THR A 19 20.40 -24.80 -14.55
N HIS A 20 19.97 -24.41 -15.75
CA HIS A 20 19.64 -23.09 -16.24
C HIS A 20 19.79 -21.87 -15.28
N ARG A 21 20.66 -20.93 -15.66
CA ARG A 21 20.29 -19.50 -15.77
C ARG A 21 19.77 -19.28 -17.20
N PRO A 22 18.94 -18.27 -17.49
CA PRO A 22 18.47 -17.18 -16.63
C PRO A 22 16.93 -17.10 -16.57
N SER A 23 16.36 -16.52 -15.51
CA SER A 23 15.03 -15.93 -15.63
C SER A 23 14.95 -14.68 -14.78
N THR A 24 14.98 -13.57 -15.48
CA THR A 24 14.46 -12.26 -15.15
C THR A 24 13.39 -12.35 -14.05
N ALA A 25 13.75 -12.05 -12.80
CA ALA A 25 12.79 -11.76 -11.76
C ALA A 25 12.14 -10.42 -12.12
N GLN A 26 11.05 -10.60 -12.84
CA GLN A 26 10.18 -9.62 -13.42
C GLN A 26 9.63 -8.74 -12.30
N LYS A 27 10.05 -7.48 -12.33
CA LYS A 27 9.27 -6.28 -12.04
C LYS A 27 7.79 -6.58 -11.72
N THR A 28 7.46 -6.68 -10.44
CA THR A 28 6.11 -6.40 -9.96
C THR A 28 6.21 -5.19 -9.07
N ALA A 29 5.86 -4.05 -9.67
CA ALA A 29 5.38 -2.91 -8.90
C ALA A 29 4.38 -3.45 -7.89
N VAL A 30 4.64 -3.24 -6.61
CA VAL A 30 3.70 -3.51 -5.53
C VAL A 30 2.53 -2.55 -5.70
N ALA A 31 1.63 -2.92 -6.60
CA ALA A 31 0.33 -2.30 -6.73
C ALA A 31 -0.31 -2.35 -5.35
N ALA A 32 -0.73 -1.18 -4.86
CA ALA A 32 -1.56 -1.02 -3.67
C ALA A 32 -2.42 -2.28 -3.42
N GLY A 33 -2.22 -2.94 -2.27
CA GLY A 33 -2.93 -4.15 -1.86
C GLY A 33 -4.47 -4.05 -1.90
N PRO A 34 -5.19 -5.11 -1.45
CA PRO A 34 -6.57 -5.41 -1.83
C PRO A 34 -7.63 -4.33 -1.52
N LEU A 35 -7.33 -3.35 -0.66
CA LEU A 35 -8.24 -2.25 -0.32
C LEU A 35 -8.63 -1.41 -1.54
N ALA A 36 -7.65 -0.98 -2.35
CA ALA A 36 -7.95 -0.17 -3.53
C ALA A 36 -8.71 -0.98 -4.59
N ALA A 37 -8.34 -2.26 -4.75
CA ALA A 37 -8.98 -3.17 -5.72
C ALA A 37 -10.45 -3.47 -5.38
N ILE A 38 -10.80 -3.55 -4.09
CA ILE A 38 -12.19 -3.78 -3.65
C ILE A 38 -13.05 -2.52 -3.81
N LEU A 39 -12.45 -1.33 -3.67
CA LEU A 39 -13.18 -0.06 -3.61
C LEU A 39 -13.31 0.65 -4.97
N ILE A 40 -12.60 0.17 -5.99
CA ILE A 40 -12.74 0.62 -7.38
C ILE A 40 -13.78 -0.26 -8.08
N GLY A 41 -14.93 0.32 -8.43
CA GLY A 41 -16.00 -0.40 -9.13
C GLY A 41 -15.64 -0.70 -10.58
N LYS A 42 -16.49 -1.49 -11.26
CA LYS A 42 -16.32 -1.97 -12.65
C LYS A 42 -16.03 -0.86 -13.70
N ARG A 43 -16.38 0.40 -13.40
CA ARG A 43 -16.14 1.56 -14.26
C ARG A 43 -14.78 2.25 -14.01
N GLY A 44 -13.91 1.69 -13.17
CA GLY A 44 -12.64 2.31 -12.77
C GLY A 44 -12.80 3.51 -11.83
N LEU A 45 -14.00 3.67 -11.25
CA LEU A 45 -14.37 4.74 -10.33
C LEU A 45 -14.40 4.22 -8.90
N VAL A 46 -13.87 5.01 -7.98
CA VAL A 46 -13.92 4.74 -6.55
C VAL A 46 -15.35 4.90 -6.04
N GLN A 47 -15.86 3.86 -5.36
CA GLN A 47 -17.18 3.85 -4.76
C GLN A 47 -17.16 4.57 -3.41
N LEU A 48 -17.71 5.78 -3.36
CA LEU A 48 -17.70 6.62 -2.15
C LEU A 48 -18.27 5.91 -0.93
N ASP A 49 -19.45 5.29 -1.08
CA ASP A 49 -20.13 4.59 0.00
C ASP A 49 -19.27 3.43 0.53
N GLY A 50 -18.62 2.68 -0.37
CA GLY A 50 -17.69 1.62 0.03
C GLY A 50 -16.51 2.14 0.83
N VAL A 51 -15.92 3.27 0.42
CA VAL A 51 -14.80 3.90 1.15
C VAL A 51 -15.27 4.39 2.52
N ALA A 52 -16.40 5.08 2.59
CA ALA A 52 -16.97 5.57 3.83
C ALA A 52 -17.23 4.43 4.82
N THR A 53 -17.85 3.34 4.37
CA THR A 53 -18.07 2.14 5.18
C THR A 53 -16.77 1.46 5.60
N ALA A 54 -15.80 1.32 4.68
CA ALA A 54 -14.54 0.60 4.95
C ALA A 54 -13.73 1.22 6.09
N PHE A 55 -13.82 2.55 6.27
CA PHE A 55 -13.13 3.31 7.31
C PHE A 55 -14.05 3.86 8.40
N GLY A 56 -15.33 3.49 8.43
CA GLY A 56 -16.28 3.94 9.45
C GLY A 56 -16.51 5.45 9.48
N MET A 57 -16.43 6.13 8.33
CA MET A 57 -16.55 7.58 8.23
C MET A 57 -17.90 8.00 7.65
N SER A 58 -18.37 9.19 8.03
CA SER A 58 -19.43 9.85 7.27
C SER A 58 -18.91 10.34 5.91
N LYS A 59 -19.81 10.51 4.93
CA LYS A 59 -19.45 11.12 3.63
C LYS A 59 -18.86 12.52 3.79
N GLY A 60 -19.34 13.29 4.78
CA GLY A 60 -18.81 14.63 5.08
C GLY A 60 -17.37 14.56 5.56
N GLN A 61 -17.10 13.71 6.54
CA GLN A 61 -15.75 13.49 7.05
C GLN A 61 -14.80 12.98 5.96
N LEU A 62 -15.28 12.08 5.07
CA LEU A 62 -14.49 11.63 3.93
C LEU A 62 -14.18 12.77 2.96
N ALA A 63 -15.14 13.67 2.69
CA ALA A 63 -14.89 14.88 1.88
C ALA A 63 -13.77 15.73 2.47
N GLU A 64 -13.85 15.99 3.78
CA GLU A 64 -12.85 16.76 4.51
C GLU A 64 -11.48 16.10 4.45
N THR A 65 -11.43 14.77 4.58
CA THR A 65 -10.18 13.97 4.52
C THR A 65 -9.46 14.11 3.19
N ILE A 66 -10.21 14.20 2.09
CA ILE A 66 -9.66 14.32 0.74
C ILE A 66 -9.59 15.77 0.23
N GLY A 67 -9.86 16.75 1.11
CA GLY A 67 -9.75 18.18 0.79
C GLY A 67 -10.84 18.72 -0.14
N LEU A 68 -12.04 18.14 -0.08
CA LEU A 68 -13.17 18.54 -0.90
C LEU A 68 -14.33 19.04 -0.03
N SER A 69 -15.14 19.93 -0.59
CA SER A 69 -16.39 20.33 0.04
C SER A 69 -17.38 19.17 0.06
N ARG A 70 -18.19 19.08 1.12
CA ARG A 70 -19.26 18.08 1.25
C ARG A 70 -20.19 18.06 0.03
N GLU A 71 -20.47 19.22 -0.56
CA GLU A 71 -21.27 19.36 -1.79
C GLU A 71 -20.70 18.62 -3.00
N SER A 72 -19.37 18.49 -3.09
CA SER A 72 -18.69 17.79 -4.17
C SER A 72 -19.02 16.29 -4.19
N LEU A 73 -19.49 15.75 -3.06
CA LEU A 73 -19.83 14.33 -2.92
C LEU A 73 -21.33 14.05 -2.99
N TYR A 74 -22.18 15.08 -3.00
CA TYR A 74 -23.64 14.92 -3.07
C TYR A 74 -24.18 14.83 -4.51
N LYS A 75 -23.55 15.53 -5.45
CA LYS A 75 -23.96 15.49 -6.87
C LYS A 75 -23.17 14.41 -7.59
N ARG A 76 -23.86 13.44 -8.19
CA ARG A 76 -23.24 12.31 -8.91
C ARG A 76 -22.19 12.75 -9.94
N ALA A 77 -22.49 13.77 -10.74
CA ALA A 77 -21.56 14.31 -11.73
C ALA A 77 -20.26 14.87 -11.11
N ARG A 78 -20.33 15.48 -9.92
CA ARG A 78 -19.12 15.97 -9.21
C ARG A 78 -18.36 14.84 -8.54
N LEU A 79 -19.08 13.83 -8.04
CA LEU A 79 -18.49 12.65 -7.42
C LEU A 79 -17.70 11.81 -8.45
N GLU A 80 -18.27 11.60 -9.63
CA GLU A 80 -17.63 10.91 -10.76
C GLU A 80 -16.62 11.81 -11.50
N GLY A 81 -16.50 13.09 -11.11
CA GLY A 81 -15.61 14.06 -11.71
C GLY A 81 -14.11 13.74 -11.50
N PRO A 82 -13.22 14.12 -12.43
CA PRO A 82 -11.81 13.75 -12.40
C PRO A 82 -11.09 14.15 -11.11
N LYS A 83 -11.34 15.36 -10.60
CA LYS A 83 -10.74 15.87 -9.36
C LYS A 83 -11.10 15.02 -8.15
N THR A 84 -12.39 14.73 -7.98
CA THR A 84 -12.88 13.93 -6.85
C THR A 84 -12.33 12.51 -6.89
N GLN A 85 -12.35 11.90 -8.08
CA GLN A 85 -11.84 10.55 -8.28
C GLN A 85 -10.33 10.46 -8.08
N SER A 86 -9.57 11.46 -8.55
CA SER A 86 -8.13 11.56 -8.32
C SER A 86 -7.81 11.63 -6.83
N ARG A 87 -8.49 12.50 -6.08
CA ARG A 87 -8.30 12.63 -4.63
C ARG A 87 -8.63 11.35 -3.86
N LEU A 88 -9.73 10.69 -4.21
CA LEU A 88 -10.11 9.40 -3.62
C LEU A 88 -9.05 8.31 -3.91
N LYS A 89 -8.55 8.25 -5.14
CA LYS A 89 -7.52 7.29 -5.55
C LYS A 89 -6.20 7.55 -4.82
N GLU A 90 -5.78 8.81 -4.73
CA GLU A 90 -4.57 9.22 -3.99
C GLU A 90 -4.62 8.76 -2.54
N MET A 91 -5.71 9.07 -1.83
CA MET A 91 -5.90 8.63 -0.44
C MET A 91 -5.85 7.11 -0.33
N LEU A 92 -6.62 6.38 -1.16
CA LEU A 92 -6.68 4.92 -1.08
C LEU A 92 -5.34 4.26 -1.39
N GLU A 93 -4.60 4.78 -2.36
CA GLU A 93 -3.29 4.26 -2.73
C GLU A 93 -2.29 4.43 -1.58
N ILE A 94 -2.22 5.62 -0.98
CA ILE A 94 -1.34 5.89 0.17
C ILE A 94 -1.72 5.00 1.35
N VAL A 95 -3.01 4.97 1.72
CA VAL A 95 -3.49 4.18 2.85
C VAL A 95 -3.25 2.68 2.62
N SER A 96 -3.52 2.20 1.42
CA SER A 96 -3.29 0.79 1.08
C SER A 96 -1.81 0.44 1.13
N ARG A 97 -0.94 1.34 0.64
CA ARG A 97 0.51 1.15 0.68
C ARG A 97 1.02 1.04 2.10
N ILE A 98 0.49 1.87 3.00
CA ILE A 98 0.94 1.87 4.39
C ILE A 98 0.20 0.86 5.28
N SER A 99 -0.79 0.15 4.77
CA SER A 99 -1.56 -0.80 5.58
C SER A 99 -0.74 -2.00 6.03
N ASP A 100 0.17 -2.51 5.19
CA ASP A 100 0.99 -3.68 5.50
C ASP A 100 1.89 -3.47 6.73
N TRP A 101 2.63 -2.36 6.77
CA TRP A 101 3.52 -2.02 7.89
C TRP A 101 2.87 -1.21 9.03
N ALA A 102 1.71 -0.57 8.82
CA ALA A 102 0.97 0.08 9.91
C ALA A 102 0.16 -0.92 10.77
N GLY A 103 0.01 -2.18 10.33
CA GLY A 103 -0.75 -3.20 11.04
C GLY A 103 -2.24 -3.25 10.70
N GLY A 104 -2.63 -2.67 9.55
CA GLY A 104 -4.00 -2.73 9.04
C GLY A 104 -4.55 -1.38 8.55
N LYS A 105 -5.74 -1.43 7.95
CA LYS A 105 -6.40 -0.26 7.32
C LYS A 105 -6.73 0.86 8.32
N GLU A 106 -7.07 0.49 9.55
CA GLU A 106 -7.49 1.44 10.59
C GLU A 106 -6.26 2.19 11.12
N GLN A 107 -5.18 1.46 11.40
CA GLN A 107 -3.91 2.02 11.83
C GLN A 107 -3.28 2.87 10.72
N ALA A 108 -3.35 2.42 9.47
CA ALA A 108 -2.94 3.19 8.31
C ALA A 108 -3.72 4.51 8.18
N MET A 109 -5.03 4.49 8.37
CA MET A 109 -5.84 5.70 8.33
C MET A 109 -5.52 6.65 9.49
N ALA A 110 -5.28 6.11 10.69
CA ALA A 110 -4.85 6.91 11.84
C ALA A 110 -3.49 7.59 11.56
N TRP A 111 -2.53 6.85 11.03
CA TRP A 111 -1.23 7.39 10.60
C TRP A 111 -1.39 8.47 9.54
N TYR A 112 -2.20 8.21 8.51
CA TYR A 112 -2.44 9.15 7.41
C TYR A 112 -2.93 10.53 7.90
N ARG A 113 -3.78 10.53 8.93
CA ARG A 113 -4.38 11.76 9.49
C ARG A 113 -3.51 12.44 10.52
N ALA A 114 -2.83 11.67 11.35
CA ALA A 114 -2.26 12.18 12.60
C ALA A 114 -0.72 12.21 12.59
N GLN A 115 -0.05 11.41 11.75
CA GLN A 115 1.40 11.31 11.82
C GLN A 115 2.06 12.51 11.10
N PRO A 116 2.82 13.35 11.82
CA PRO A 116 3.63 14.38 11.20
C PRO A 116 4.81 13.75 10.46
N ILE A 117 5.07 14.19 9.22
CA ILE A 117 6.17 13.68 8.41
C ILE A 117 7.31 14.72 8.39
N PRO A 118 8.47 14.45 9.03
CA PRO A 118 9.55 15.44 9.14
C PRO A 118 10.05 15.95 7.79
N ALA A 119 10.15 15.08 6.77
CA ALA A 119 10.56 15.44 5.41
C ALA A 119 9.63 16.48 4.74
N PHE A 120 8.41 16.66 5.24
CA PHE A 120 7.44 17.64 4.77
C PHE A 120 7.15 18.73 5.80
N GLY A 121 8.13 19.04 6.66
CA GLY A 121 7.99 20.09 7.67
C GLY A 121 6.97 19.74 8.76
N GLY A 122 6.81 18.46 9.07
CA GLY A 122 5.87 17.99 10.10
C GLY A 122 4.40 17.93 9.63
N ARG A 123 4.13 18.12 8.34
CA ARG A 123 2.78 17.98 7.79
C ARG A 123 2.36 16.52 7.71
N THR A 124 1.07 16.27 7.84
CA THR A 124 0.48 14.92 7.75
C THR A 124 0.28 14.51 6.29
N ALA A 125 0.14 13.21 6.04
CA ALA A 125 -0.20 12.73 4.70
C ALA A 125 -1.53 13.29 4.19
N GLU A 126 -2.51 13.44 5.09
CA GLU A 126 -3.78 14.11 4.79
C GLU A 126 -3.56 15.54 4.26
N ALA A 127 -2.74 16.34 4.95
CA ALA A 127 -2.44 17.70 4.52
C ALA A 127 -1.76 17.73 3.14
N LEU A 128 -0.82 16.81 2.89
CA LEU A 128 -0.13 16.73 1.59
C LEU A 128 -1.07 16.37 0.45
N VAL A 129 -1.99 15.41 0.66
CA VAL A 129 -2.99 15.07 -0.35
C VAL A 129 -3.91 16.26 -0.62
N LYS A 130 -4.37 16.96 0.42
CA LYS A 130 -5.20 18.17 0.28
C LYS A 130 -4.54 19.22 -0.61
N ASP A 131 -3.24 19.45 -0.42
CA ASP A 131 -2.43 20.42 -1.17
C ASP A 131 -1.96 19.93 -2.56
N GLY A 132 -2.36 18.73 -3.01
CA GLY A 132 -1.92 18.24 -4.34
C GLY A 132 -0.53 17.63 -4.36
N GLN A 133 0.07 17.38 -3.20
CA GLN A 133 1.43 16.85 -3.05
C GLN A 133 1.45 15.33 -2.84
N ALA A 134 0.40 14.62 -3.26
CA ALA A 134 0.33 13.16 -3.17
C ALA A 134 1.47 12.48 -3.95
N GLY A 135 1.91 13.05 -5.08
CA GLY A 135 3.07 12.59 -5.84
C GLY A 135 4.36 12.55 -5.00
N ALA A 136 4.74 13.70 -4.43
CA ALA A 136 5.93 13.80 -3.59
C ALA A 136 5.86 12.87 -2.36
N LEU A 137 4.67 12.72 -1.77
CA LEU A 137 4.46 11.78 -0.67
C LEU A 137 4.68 10.32 -1.11
N ARG A 138 4.23 9.93 -2.31
CA ARG A 138 4.48 8.59 -2.86
C ARG A 138 5.98 8.35 -3.04
N ASP A 139 6.69 9.29 -3.67
CA ASP A 139 8.13 9.18 -3.88
C ASP A 139 8.89 9.03 -2.54
N TYR A 140 8.46 9.75 -1.51
CA TYR A 140 9.00 9.61 -0.17
C TYR A 140 8.71 8.21 0.44
N LEU A 141 7.48 7.72 0.33
CA LEU A 141 7.11 6.39 0.82
C LEU A 141 7.82 5.27 0.03
N ASP A 142 8.01 5.44 -1.28
CA ASP A 142 8.84 4.58 -2.12
C ASP A 142 10.28 4.54 -1.61
N HIS A 143 10.87 5.70 -1.33
CA HIS A 143 12.23 5.78 -0.82
C HIS A 143 12.40 5.09 0.54
N ILE A 144 11.47 5.28 1.48
CA ILE A 144 11.53 4.60 2.78
C ILE A 144 11.36 3.08 2.64
N ALA A 145 10.45 2.64 1.76
CA ALA A 145 10.24 1.21 1.50
C ALA A 145 11.50 0.55 0.89
N LEU A 146 12.27 1.29 0.09
CA LEU A 146 13.53 0.84 -0.50
C LEU A 146 14.72 0.91 0.49
N GLY A 147 14.70 1.86 1.43
CA GLY A 147 15.77 2.08 2.41
C GLY A 147 15.65 1.27 3.72
N GLY A 148 14.59 0.46 3.87
CA GLY A 148 14.31 -0.32 5.09
C GLY A 148 14.98 -1.70 5.18
N PHE A 149 15.83 -2.07 4.23
CA PHE A 149 16.61 -3.32 4.25
C PHE A 149 18.08 -3.06 3.92
N ALA A 150 18.81 -2.48 4.87
CA ALA A 150 20.27 -2.53 4.90
C ALA A 150 20.75 -2.65 6.35
#